data_AF-A0AAD2PLD0-F1
#
_entry.id   AF-A0AAD2PLD0-F1
#
_cell.length_a   1.000
_cell.length_b   1.000
_cell.length_c   1.000
_cell.angle_alpha   90.00
_cell.angle_beta   90.00
_cell.angle_gamma   90.00
#
_symmetry.space_group_name_H-M   'P 1'
#
loop_
_entity.id
_entity.type
_entity.pdbx_description
1 polymer ?
#
loop_
_entity_poly.entity_id
_entity_poly.type
_entity_poly.pdbx_seq_one_letter_code
_entity_poly.pdbx_strand_id
1 'polypeptide(L)'
;MLINDLTVVLVHDHLAQSPGNTYQGKYTVGRFHLTDSFIVGYMKLIHGIEIPDSWISSCFTNISDTDTRKVMYMEGCDILSKHIMNEIRSSVKSPPDNVKIYRTGEHVTKIEIMEERNEIIL
;
A
#
# COMPACT_ATOMS: atom_id res chain seq x y z
N MET A 1 26.42 6.64 -35.70
CA MET A 1 25.76 7.93 -35.46
C MET A 1 24.33 7.59 -35.04
N LEU A 2 24.06 7.42 -33.73
CA LEU A 2 23.49 8.43 -32.81
C LEU A 2 22.16 8.99 -33.40
N ILE A 3 20.95 8.85 -32.83
CA ILE A 3 20.47 8.99 -31.44
C ILE A 3 19.04 8.41 -31.28
N ASN A 4 18.76 7.96 -30.05
CA ASN A 4 17.49 7.77 -29.30
C ASN A 4 16.19 8.37 -29.86
N ASP A 5 15.04 7.74 -29.60
CA ASP A 5 14.08 8.31 -28.64
C ASP A 5 12.90 7.36 -28.31
N LEU A 6 12.91 6.87 -27.08
CA LEU A 6 11.83 7.16 -26.13
C LEU A 6 10.37 7.02 -26.63
N THR A 7 9.96 5.86 -27.12
CA THR A 7 8.52 5.50 -27.22
C THR A 7 8.21 4.20 -26.50
N VAL A 8 8.81 4.02 -25.32
CA VAL A 8 8.16 3.25 -24.24
C VAL A 8 7.03 4.14 -23.73
N VAL A 9 5.98 4.25 -24.55
CA VAL A 9 4.73 4.92 -24.21
C VAL A 9 4.23 4.22 -22.94
N LEU A 10 4.18 4.99 -21.86
CA LEU A 10 3.59 4.65 -20.57
C LEU A 10 2.14 4.17 -20.76
N VAL A 11 1.94 2.86 -20.99
CA VAL A 11 0.61 2.26 -21.13
C VAL A 11 -0.01 1.90 -19.76
N HIS A 12 0.58 2.34 -18.63
CA HIS A 12 0.03 2.05 -17.29
C HIS A 12 -0.24 3.29 -16.45
N ASP A 13 -0.56 4.43 -17.07
CA ASP A 13 -0.96 5.64 -16.36
C ASP A 13 -2.48 5.74 -16.08
N HIS A 14 -3.17 4.59 -16.02
CA HIS A 14 -4.61 4.57 -15.77
C HIS A 14 -4.97 3.58 -14.66
N LEU A 15 -4.44 3.82 -13.46
CA LEU A 15 -5.18 3.52 -12.23
C LEU A 15 -6.42 4.42 -12.24
N ALA A 16 -7.47 3.96 -12.91
CA ALA A 16 -8.78 4.57 -12.87
C ALA A 16 -9.25 4.58 -11.40
N GLN A 17 -9.08 5.70 -10.73
CA GLN A 17 -9.75 5.96 -9.47
C GLN A 17 -11.25 5.89 -9.74
N SER A 18 -11.92 4.92 -9.12
CA SER A 18 -13.38 4.84 -9.14
C SER A 18 -13.97 6.14 -8.56
N PRO A 19 -14.92 6.80 -9.24
CA PRO A 19 -15.47 8.08 -8.81
C PRO A 19 -16.52 7.95 -7.68
N GLY A 20 -16.61 6.79 -7.02
CA GLY A 20 -17.53 6.55 -5.91
C GLY A 20 -16.93 6.94 -4.56
N ASN A 21 -17.16 8.18 -4.12
CA ASN A 21 -17.16 8.60 -2.71
C ASN A 21 -15.84 8.47 -1.94
N THR A 22 -14.69 8.34 -2.60
CA THR A 22 -13.39 8.27 -1.91
C THR A 22 -13.03 9.65 -1.38
N TYR A 23 -13.15 9.82 -0.06
CA TYR A 23 -12.69 10.99 0.69
C TYR A 23 -11.28 11.38 0.20
N GLN A 24 -11.08 12.63 -0.25
CA GLN A 24 -9.84 13.12 -0.88
C GLN A 24 -8.57 13.03 0.02
N GLY A 25 -8.68 12.51 1.24
CA GLY A 25 -7.56 12.22 2.15
C GLY A 25 -7.52 10.80 2.71
N LYS A 26 -8.35 9.89 2.18
CA LYS A 26 -8.56 8.55 2.74
C LYS A 26 -7.25 7.78 2.85
N TYR A 27 -6.48 7.75 1.78
CA TYR A 27 -5.19 7.05 1.68
C TYR A 27 -4.06 8.01 1.31
N THR A 28 -3.99 9.17 1.96
CA THR A 28 -2.91 10.13 1.73
C THR A 28 -2.16 10.52 3.00
N VAL A 29 -0.87 10.84 2.82
CA VAL A 29 0.06 11.38 3.84
C VAL A 29 0.78 12.57 3.22
N GLY A 30 0.29 13.78 3.49
CA GLY A 30 0.77 14.97 2.77
C GLY A 30 0.49 14.83 1.27
N ARG A 31 1.54 14.92 0.44
CA ARG A 31 1.44 14.66 -1.01
C ARG A 31 1.47 13.19 -1.42
N PHE A 32 1.70 12.28 -0.47
CA PHE A 32 1.89 10.88 -0.79
C PHE A 32 0.57 10.12 -0.80
N HIS A 33 0.39 9.23 -1.78
CA HIS A 33 -0.73 8.31 -1.91
C HIS A 33 -0.30 6.92 -1.44
N LEU A 34 -1.02 6.34 -0.48
CA LEU A 34 -0.82 4.97 -0.03
C LEU A 34 -1.50 4.04 -1.02
N THR A 35 -0.76 3.11 -1.62
CA THR A 35 -1.37 2.09 -2.47
C THR A 35 -2.07 1.03 -1.63
N ASP A 36 -3.06 0.35 -2.20
CA ASP A 36 -3.74 -0.76 -1.53
C ASP A 36 -2.76 -1.88 -1.18
N SER A 37 -1.81 -2.19 -2.06
CA SER A 37 -0.73 -3.16 -1.79
C SER A 37 0.15 -2.76 -0.60
N PHE A 38 0.44 -1.45 -0.43
CA PHE A 38 1.16 -0.97 0.75
C PHE A 38 0.33 -1.15 2.01
N ILE A 39 -0.97 -0.82 2.00
CA ILE A 39 -1.85 -0.98 3.14
C ILE A 39 -1.96 -2.46 3.54
N VAL A 40 -2.20 -3.36 2.57
CA VAL A 40 -2.23 -4.81 2.80
C VAL A 40 -0.90 -5.31 3.37
N GLY A 41 0.23 -4.86 2.80
CA GLY A 41 1.56 -5.20 3.29
C GLY A 41 1.80 -4.71 4.73
N TYR A 42 1.35 -3.50 5.06
CA TYR A 42 1.45 -2.94 6.40
C TYR A 42 0.64 -3.76 7.41
N MET A 43 -0.62 -4.06 7.10
CA MET A 43 -1.47 -4.89 7.98
C MET A 43 -0.86 -6.26 8.23
N LYS A 44 -0.27 -6.87 7.19
CA LYS A 44 0.41 -8.16 7.31
C LYS A 44 1.67 -8.07 8.17
N LEU A 45 2.57 -7.14 7.88
CA LEU A 45 3.90 -7.08 8.52
C LEU A 45 3.85 -6.49 9.93
N ILE A 46 3.04 -5.46 10.16
CA ILE A 46 3.00 -4.72 11.43
C ILE A 46 1.94 -5.29 12.38
N HIS A 47 0.76 -5.64 11.86
CA HIS A 47 -0.34 -6.15 12.69
C HIS A 47 -0.49 -7.68 12.63
N GLY A 48 0.26 -8.38 11.76
CA GLY A 48 0.10 -9.83 11.60
C GLY A 48 -1.25 -10.23 10.98
N ILE A 49 -1.97 -9.29 10.36
CA ILE A 49 -3.30 -9.52 9.79
C ILE A 49 -3.16 -9.73 8.29
N GLU A 50 -3.41 -10.95 7.84
CA GLU A 50 -3.45 -11.32 6.43
C GLU A 50 -4.88 -11.75 6.06
N ILE A 51 -5.49 -11.03 5.11
CA ILE A 51 -6.82 -11.38 4.59
C ILE A 51 -6.65 -12.44 3.49
N PRO A 52 -7.18 -13.67 3.68
CA PRO A 52 -7.10 -14.71 2.67
C PRO A 52 -7.98 -14.37 1.46
N ASP A 53 -7.53 -14.76 0.26
CA ASP A 53 -8.29 -14.55 -0.98
C ASP A 53 -9.65 -15.26 -0.93
N SER A 54 -9.78 -16.35 -0.16
CA SER A 54 -11.04 -17.06 0.03
C SER A 54 -12.11 -16.20 0.73
N TRP A 55 -11.72 -15.31 1.63
CA TRP A 55 -12.66 -14.42 2.36
C TRP A 55 -13.27 -13.36 1.45
N ILE A 56 -12.54 -12.94 0.42
CA ILE A 56 -12.97 -11.91 -0.55
C ILE A 56 -13.43 -12.51 -1.89
N SER A 57 -13.47 -13.84 -2.01
CA SER A 57 -13.79 -14.54 -3.26
C SER A 57 -15.19 -14.24 -3.80
N SER A 58 -16.14 -13.96 -2.91
CA SER A 58 -17.53 -13.63 -3.23
C SER A 58 -17.89 -12.16 -2.99
N CYS A 59 -16.96 -11.37 -2.45
CA CYS A 59 -17.15 -9.96 -2.16
C CYS A 59 -16.49 -9.09 -3.23
N PHE A 60 -17.09 -7.95 -3.54
CA PHE A 60 -16.50 -6.94 -4.44
C PHE A 60 -16.05 -7.53 -5.79
N THR A 61 -16.81 -8.49 -6.33
CA THR A 61 -16.46 -9.27 -7.53
C THR A 61 -16.35 -8.42 -8.81
N ASN A 62 -16.86 -7.20 -8.76
CA ASN A 62 -16.71 -6.18 -9.81
C ASN A 62 -15.32 -5.52 -9.83
N ILE A 63 -14.45 -5.80 -8.86
CA ILE A 63 -13.09 -5.27 -8.76
C ILE A 63 -12.12 -6.41 -9.05
N SER A 64 -11.26 -6.22 -10.04
CA SER A 64 -10.25 -7.23 -10.43
C SER A 64 -9.06 -7.26 -9.47
N ASP A 65 -8.64 -6.10 -8.97
CA ASP A 65 -7.48 -5.99 -8.09
C ASP A 65 -7.77 -6.65 -6.73
N THR A 66 -6.90 -7.58 -6.33
CA THR A 66 -7.08 -8.35 -5.10
C THR A 66 -6.78 -7.52 -3.86
N ASP A 67 -5.79 -6.62 -3.92
CA ASP A 67 -5.41 -5.79 -2.77
C ASP A 67 -6.48 -4.73 -2.48
N THR A 68 -7.06 -4.11 -3.52
CA THR A 68 -8.21 -3.22 -3.37
C THR A 68 -9.38 -3.94 -2.71
N ARG A 69 -9.68 -5.18 -3.10
CA ARG A 69 -10.74 -5.98 -2.46
C ARG A 69 -10.43 -6.30 -1.00
N LYS A 70 -9.17 -6.60 -0.66
CA LYS A 70 -8.72 -6.80 0.73
C LYS A 70 -8.88 -5.54 1.56
N VAL A 71 -8.47 -4.39 1.02
CA VAL A 71 -8.65 -3.09 1.68
C VAL A 71 -10.13 -2.81 1.94
N MET A 72 -10.99 -2.95 0.94
CA MET A 72 -12.44 -2.75 1.11
C MET A 72 -13.06 -3.72 2.13
N TYR A 73 -12.60 -4.97 2.15
CA TYR A 73 -13.02 -5.94 3.16
C TYR A 73 -12.59 -5.50 4.57
N MET A 74 -11.32 -5.10 4.73
CA MET A 74 -10.82 -4.63 6.03
C MET A 74 -11.58 -3.40 6.52
N GLU A 75 -11.99 -2.50 5.63
CA GLU A 75 -12.84 -1.36 6.00
C GLU A 75 -14.26 -1.78 6.40
N GLY A 76 -14.89 -2.64 5.61
CA GLY A 76 -16.24 -3.14 5.88
C GLY A 76 -16.34 -3.92 7.20
N CYS A 77 -15.23 -4.52 7.64
CA CYS A 77 -15.11 -5.25 8.90
C CYS A 77 -14.48 -4.44 10.04
N ASP A 78 -14.24 -3.13 9.86
CA ASP A 78 -13.58 -2.24 10.85
C ASP A 78 -12.17 -2.69 11.28
N ILE A 79 -11.51 -3.52 10.47
CA ILE A 79 -10.11 -3.93 10.63
C ILE A 79 -9.19 -2.76 10.28
N LEU A 80 -9.50 -2.03 9.19
CA LEU A 80 -8.79 -0.82 8.79
C LEU A 80 -9.46 0.42 9.38
N SER A 81 -9.49 0.49 10.71
CA SER A 81 -10.15 1.59 11.42
C SER A 81 -9.42 2.93 11.24
N LYS A 82 -10.07 4.04 11.63
CA LYS A 82 -9.45 5.38 11.64
C LYS A 82 -8.16 5.43 12.47
N HIS A 83 -8.10 4.67 13.57
CA HIS A 83 -6.93 4.60 14.42
C HIS A 83 -5.75 3.96 13.69
N ILE A 84 -5.97 2.79 13.07
CA ILE A 84 -4.98 2.08 12.27
C ILE A 84 -4.51 2.95 11.10
N MET A 85 -5.43 3.61 10.40
CA MET A 85 -5.03 4.53 9.33
C MET A 85 -4.16 5.67 9.83
N ASN A 86 -4.41 6.23 11.03
CA ASN A 86 -3.53 7.25 11.60
C ASN A 86 -2.16 6.71 12.00
N GLU A 87 -2.09 5.49 12.50
CA GLU A 87 -0.85 4.77 12.77
C GLU A 87 -0.02 4.61 11.48
N ILE A 88 -0.64 4.11 10.40
CA ILE A 88 -0.01 4.01 9.08
C ILE A 88 0.55 5.36 8.64
N ARG A 89 -0.24 6.44 8.75
CA ARG A 89 0.22 7.80 8.40
C ARG A 89 1.42 8.24 9.23
N SER A 90 1.45 7.89 10.52
CA SER A 90 2.56 8.20 11.42
C SER A 90 3.82 7.44 11.00
N SER A 91 3.71 6.14 10.75
CA SER A 91 4.83 5.30 10.28
C SER A 91 5.36 5.74 8.92
N VAL A 92 4.52 6.24 8.01
CA VAL A 92 4.98 6.79 6.72
C VAL A 92 5.78 8.08 6.90
N LYS A 93 5.41 8.92 7.88
CA LYS A 93 6.14 10.16 8.19
C LYS A 93 7.45 9.90 8.93
N SER A 94 7.43 8.95 9.86
CA SER A 94 8.55 8.59 10.71
C SER A 94 8.56 7.06 10.87
N PRO A 95 9.16 6.33 9.90
CA PRO A 95 9.24 4.88 9.97
C PRO A 95 10.00 4.44 11.23
N PRO A 96 9.59 3.35 11.89
CA PRO A 96 10.42 2.69 12.90
C PRO A 96 11.81 2.33 12.34
N ASP A 97 12.82 2.28 13.20
CA ASP A 97 14.22 2.04 12.78
C ASP A 97 14.42 0.74 12.01
N ASN A 98 13.64 -0.29 12.35
CA ASN A 98 13.66 -1.60 11.70
C ASN A 98 12.68 -1.71 10.53
N VAL A 99 12.12 -0.60 10.04
CA VAL A 99 11.12 -0.61 8.96
C VAL A 99 11.58 0.29 7.82
N LYS A 100 11.54 -0.26 6.61
CA LYS A 100 11.81 0.49 5.39
C LYS A 100 10.56 0.63 4.56
N ILE A 101 10.25 1.87 4.20
CA ILE A 101 9.10 2.23 3.36
C ILE A 101 9.61 2.73 2.01
N TYR A 102 9.07 2.17 0.93
CA TYR A 102 9.43 2.49 -0.44
C TYR A 102 8.33 3.28 -1.12
N ARG A 103 8.73 4.13 -2.06
CA ARG A 103 7.83 4.92 -2.89
C ARG A 103 8.30 5.01 -4.33
N THR A 104 7.33 5.12 -5.24
CA THR A 104 7.53 5.43 -6.65
C THR A 104 6.84 6.76 -6.93
N GLY A 105 7.62 7.83 -7.09
CA GLY A 105 7.10 9.18 -7.18
C GLY A 105 6.36 9.58 -5.89
N GLU A 106 5.06 9.83 -6.03
CA GLU A 106 4.14 10.19 -4.95
C GLU A 106 3.42 8.98 -4.33
N HIS A 107 3.61 7.78 -4.87
CA HIS A 107 2.93 6.58 -4.39
C HIS A 107 3.82 5.81 -3.42
N VAL A 108 3.34 5.55 -2.21
CA VAL A 108 3.97 4.65 -1.24
C VAL A 108 3.54 3.24 -1.58
N THR A 109 4.50 2.38 -1.94
CA THR A 109 4.23 1.12 -2.65
C THR A 109 4.58 -0.12 -1.86
N LYS A 110 5.53 -0.04 -0.94
CA LYS A 110 6.04 -1.23 -0.23
C LYS A 110 6.55 -0.89 1.17
N ILE A 111 6.42 -1.85 2.07
CA ILE A 111 7.01 -1.86 3.40
C ILE A 111 7.82 -3.15 3.57
N GLU A 112 8.94 -3.06 4.28
CA GLU A 112 9.80 -4.20 4.65
C GLU A 112 10.26 -4.05 6.11
N ILE A 113 10.33 -5.16 6.83
CA ILE A 113 11.02 -5.22 8.13
C ILE A 113 12.48 -5.57 7.85
N MET A 114 13.40 -4.77 8.39
CA MET A 114 14.83 -5.01 8.33
C MET A 114 15.25 -5.86 9.53
N GLU A 115 15.92 -6.98 9.29
CA GLU A 115 16.58 -7.73 10.35
C GLU A 115 17.80 -6.94 10.85
N GLU A 116 17.95 -6.81 12.17
CA GLU A 116 19.20 -6.32 12.76
C GLU A 116 20.33 -7.27 12.34
N ARG A 117 21.30 -6.76 11.60
CA ARG A 117 22.57 -7.48 11.41
C ARG A 117 23.26 -7.53 12.77
N ASN A 118 23.08 -8.63 13.49
CA ASN A 118 24.04 -9.04 14.51
C ASN A 118 25.35 -9.35 13.78
N GLU A 119 26.15 -8.32 13.54
CA GLU A 119 27.55 -8.49 13.20
C GLU A 119 28.21 -9.13 14.42
N ILE A 120 28.28 -10.46 14.42
CA ILE A 120 29.18 -11.19 15.30
C ILE A 120 30.59 -10.78 14.86
N ILE A 121 31.16 -9.79 15.55
CA ILE A 121 32.59 -9.50 15.47
C ILE A 121 33.27 -10.72 16.12
N LEU A 122 33.82 -11.58 15.27
CA LEU A 122 34.59 -12.77 15.64
C LEU A 122 36.07 -12.41 15.75
#